data_AF-W4JR32-F1
#
_entry.id   AF-W4JR32-F1
#
_cell.length_a   1.000
_cell.length_b   1.000
_cell.length_c   1.000
_cell.angle_alpha   90.00
_cell.angle_beta   90.00
_cell.angle_gamma   90.00
#
_symmetry.space_group_name_H-M   'P 1'
#
loop_
_entity.id
_entity.type
_entity.pdbx_description
1 polymer ?
#
loop_
_entity_poly.entity_id
_entity_poly.type
_entity_poly.pdbx_seq_one_letter_code
_entity_poly.pdbx_strand_id
1 'polypeptide(L)'
;MWRWHGKRYLGGAHGVAGILQIILHAPPALLYPHTAAISSTLAYLVSLQDRTGNWPSKAPARHDDQDRENDLVQWCHGAPGILPLLATALALSEPQPQPDPQPASSSHLPAPALSLPPALRPALLSALAHGAALVSARGLLRKGPGLCHGAAGNACALFCASDALGRAGAGHRAAAASAMAGGVRLLLRCVELRGTPAFGRPDRPWSLYEGEAGLCAVLAEAVERVGSVLDGAGAGAVREYGSGLVGYCDLVRV
;
A
#
# COMPACT_ATOMS: atom_id res chain seq x y z
N MET A 1 -6.97 -5.16 20.05
CA MET A 1 -7.01 -4.22 18.91
C MET A 1 -6.97 -2.80 19.41
N TRP A 2 -6.09 -1.97 18.84
CA TRP A 2 -5.90 -0.57 19.24
C TRP A 2 -7.14 0.29 19.02
N ARG A 3 -7.21 1.42 19.75
CA ARG A 3 -8.33 2.37 19.70
C ARG A 3 -7.81 3.81 19.66
N TRP A 4 -8.50 4.66 18.91
CA TRP A 4 -8.31 6.11 18.88
C TRP A 4 -9.68 6.79 18.94
N HIS A 5 -9.84 7.77 19.85
CA HIS A 5 -11.16 8.34 20.25
C HIS A 5 -12.26 7.28 20.44
N GLY A 6 -11.93 6.22 21.19
CA GLY A 6 -12.86 5.12 21.51
C GLY A 6 -13.19 4.17 20.36
N LYS A 7 -12.70 4.42 19.14
CA LYS A 7 -13.00 3.65 17.92
C LYS A 7 -11.83 2.79 17.49
N ARG A 8 -12.12 1.60 16.95
CA ARG A 8 -11.13 0.64 16.41
C ARG A 8 -10.94 0.90 14.91
N TYR A 9 -10.10 1.87 14.55
CA TYR A 9 -9.87 2.22 13.14
C TYR A 9 -9.01 1.18 12.41
N LEU A 10 -9.20 1.07 11.08
CA LEU A 10 -8.46 0.11 10.26
C LEU A 10 -7.39 0.73 9.36
N GLY A 11 -7.65 1.91 8.78
CA GLY A 11 -6.79 2.54 7.77
C GLY A 11 -5.43 3.07 8.27
N GLY A 12 -4.70 3.73 7.38
CA GLY A 12 -3.29 4.10 7.58
C GLY A 12 -3.04 5.22 8.59
N ALA A 13 -4.01 6.11 8.82
CA ALA A 13 -3.81 7.29 9.67
C ALA A 13 -3.89 6.98 11.18
N HIS A 14 -4.98 6.33 11.60
CA HIS A 14 -5.30 6.11 13.02
C HIS A 14 -5.63 4.64 13.33
N GLY A 15 -5.43 3.75 12.35
CA GLY A 15 -5.87 2.38 12.41
C GLY A 15 -4.75 1.36 12.52
N VAL A 16 -5.16 0.10 12.61
CA VAL A 16 -4.24 -1.02 12.71
C VAL A 16 -3.29 -1.12 11.51
N ALA A 17 -3.70 -0.68 10.32
CA ALA A 17 -2.83 -0.75 9.16
C ALA A 17 -1.60 0.15 9.29
N GLY A 18 -1.79 1.40 9.75
CA GLY A 18 -0.69 2.31 10.01
C GLY A 18 0.22 1.82 11.14
N ILE A 19 -0.36 1.30 12.22
CA ILE A 19 0.41 0.75 13.36
C ILE A 19 1.26 -0.43 12.90
N LEU A 20 0.65 -1.39 12.19
CA LEU A 20 1.34 -2.59 11.75
C LEU A 20 2.39 -2.26 10.67
N GLN A 21 2.15 -1.25 9.82
CA GLN A 21 3.16 -0.75 8.88
C GLN A 21 4.43 -0.35 9.62
N ILE A 22 4.32 0.44 10.70
CA ILE A 22 5.50 0.84 11.49
C ILE A 22 6.17 -0.36 12.15
N ILE A 23 5.39 -1.29 12.71
CA ILE A 23 5.94 -2.51 13.33
C ILE A 23 6.75 -3.32 12.32
N LEU A 24 6.27 -3.50 11.09
CA LEU A 24 6.94 -4.28 10.06
C LEU A 24 8.28 -3.69 9.60
N HIS A 25 8.60 -2.45 9.97
CA HIS A 25 9.90 -1.82 9.71
C HIS A 25 10.89 -1.98 10.86
N ALA A 26 10.48 -2.62 11.96
CA ALA A 26 11.42 -3.00 13.00
C ALA A 26 12.42 -4.06 12.46
N PRO A 27 13.64 -4.12 13.02
CA PRO A 27 14.60 -5.16 12.68
C PRO A 27 13.97 -6.57 12.78
N PRO A 28 14.30 -7.51 11.86
CA PRO A 28 13.68 -8.84 11.82
C PRO A 28 13.74 -9.60 13.16
N ALA A 29 14.83 -9.43 13.92
CA ALA A 29 14.97 -10.00 15.25
C ALA A 29 13.85 -9.61 16.23
N LEU A 30 13.29 -8.40 16.10
CA LEU A 30 12.15 -7.94 16.91
C LEU A 30 10.81 -8.47 16.37
N LEU A 31 10.74 -8.91 15.13
CA LEU A 31 9.51 -9.45 14.52
C LEU A 31 9.30 -10.92 14.86
N TYR A 32 10.37 -11.72 14.92
CA TYR A 32 10.28 -13.18 15.07
C TYR A 32 9.38 -13.63 16.23
N PRO A 33 9.47 -13.08 17.45
CA PRO A 33 8.61 -13.47 18.57
C PRO A 33 7.12 -13.16 18.36
N HIS A 34 6.80 -12.27 17.42
CA HIS A 34 5.46 -11.73 17.19
C HIS A 34 4.85 -12.14 15.84
N THR A 35 5.54 -12.97 15.06
CA THR A 35 5.09 -13.45 13.73
C THR A 35 3.68 -14.03 13.73
N ALA A 36 3.31 -14.79 14.75
CA ALA A 36 1.95 -15.33 14.91
C ALA A 36 0.91 -14.20 15.07
N ALA A 37 1.14 -13.23 15.95
CA ALA A 37 0.23 -12.11 16.18
C ALA A 37 0.12 -11.19 14.95
N ILE A 38 1.24 -10.96 14.25
CA ILE A 38 1.28 -10.21 12.99
C ILE A 38 0.45 -10.94 11.93
N SER A 39 0.67 -12.24 11.75
CA SER A 39 -0.04 -13.07 10.78
C SER A 39 -1.54 -13.14 11.05
N SER A 40 -1.94 -13.31 12.32
CA SER A 40 -3.36 -13.29 12.72
C SER A 40 -4.00 -11.91 12.47
N THR A 41 -3.26 -10.82 12.67
CA THR A 41 -3.76 -9.46 12.39
C THR A 41 -3.93 -9.22 10.90
N LEU A 42 -2.98 -9.68 10.07
CA LEU A 42 -3.08 -9.64 8.61
C LEU A 42 -4.25 -10.49 8.10
N ALA A 43 -4.41 -11.71 8.61
CA ALA A 43 -5.53 -12.58 8.26
C ALA A 43 -6.87 -11.95 8.64
N TYR A 44 -6.95 -11.34 9.82
CA TYR A 44 -8.13 -10.59 10.24
C TYR A 44 -8.44 -9.43 9.30
N LEU A 45 -7.43 -8.63 8.90
CA LEU A 45 -7.61 -7.56 7.93
C LEU A 45 -8.14 -8.09 6.58
N VAL A 46 -7.57 -9.19 6.07
CA VAL A 46 -8.06 -9.83 4.83
C VAL A 46 -9.53 -10.25 4.97
N SER A 47 -9.92 -10.81 6.12
CA SER A 47 -11.32 -11.22 6.37
C SER A 47 -12.32 -10.07 6.40
N LEU A 48 -11.85 -8.82 6.55
CA LEU A 48 -12.68 -7.62 6.58
C LEU A 48 -12.83 -6.96 5.20
N GLN A 49 -12.18 -7.48 4.15
CA GLN A 49 -12.33 -6.93 2.81
C GLN A 49 -13.77 -7.17 2.32
N ASP A 50 -14.45 -6.11 1.91
CA ASP A 50 -15.80 -6.21 1.37
C ASP A 50 -15.80 -6.72 -0.08
N ARG A 51 -17.00 -7.03 -0.58
CA ARG A 51 -17.22 -7.55 -1.94
C ARG A 51 -16.74 -6.62 -3.06
N THR A 52 -16.55 -5.33 -2.77
CA THR A 52 -16.04 -4.36 -3.75
C THR A 52 -14.52 -4.33 -3.77
N GLY A 53 -13.86 -5.01 -2.82
CA GLY A 53 -12.42 -4.95 -2.60
C GLY A 53 -12.01 -3.84 -1.62
N ASN A 54 -12.95 -3.17 -0.94
CA ASN A 54 -12.65 -2.11 0.02
C ASN A 54 -12.53 -2.66 1.44
N TRP A 55 -12.15 -1.80 2.37
CA TRP A 55 -12.18 -2.08 3.80
C TRP A 55 -13.07 -1.07 4.52
N PRO A 56 -13.76 -1.47 5.59
CA PRO A 56 -14.49 -0.53 6.43
C PRO A 56 -13.52 0.45 7.11
N SER A 57 -14.01 1.63 7.47
CA SER A 57 -13.19 2.61 8.20
C SER A 57 -12.80 2.12 9.60
N LYS A 58 -13.61 1.24 10.20
CA LYS A 58 -13.52 0.75 11.58
C LYS A 58 -13.84 -0.74 11.63
N ALA A 59 -13.27 -1.43 12.60
CA ALA A 59 -13.59 -2.83 12.86
C ALA A 59 -15.05 -2.98 13.32
N PRO A 60 -15.82 -3.93 12.73
CA PRO A 60 -17.24 -4.12 13.01
C PRO A 60 -17.48 -4.42 14.49
N ALA A 61 -18.51 -3.80 15.08
CA ALA A 61 -18.89 -4.04 16.48
C ALA A 61 -19.76 -5.30 16.62
N ARG A 62 -20.54 -5.60 15.59
CA ARG A 62 -21.37 -6.80 15.44
C ARG A 62 -21.13 -7.44 14.08
N HIS A 63 -21.47 -8.71 13.91
CA HIS A 63 -21.26 -9.45 12.66
C HIS A 63 -21.97 -8.77 11.46
N ASP A 64 -23.20 -8.29 11.65
CA ASP A 64 -23.99 -7.62 10.59
C ASP A 64 -23.40 -6.28 10.11
N ASP A 65 -22.45 -5.69 10.85
CA ASP A 65 -21.77 -4.46 10.43
C ASP A 65 -20.70 -4.73 9.35
N GLN A 66 -20.35 -5.99 9.12
CA GLN A 66 -19.29 -6.39 8.19
C GLN A 66 -19.72 -6.31 6.72
N ASP A 67 -21.03 -6.44 6.45
CA ASP A 67 -21.59 -6.40 5.09
C ASP A 67 -21.86 -4.98 4.56
N ARG A 68 -21.62 -3.94 5.37
CA ARG A 68 -21.78 -2.56 4.94
C ARG A 68 -20.62 -2.14 4.04
N GLU A 69 -20.95 -1.84 2.79
CA GLU A 69 -20.01 -1.23 1.85
C GLU A 69 -19.50 0.11 2.39
N ASN A 70 -18.18 0.32 2.30
CA ASN A 70 -17.56 1.59 2.62
C ASN A 70 -17.29 2.39 1.34
N ASP A 71 -17.74 3.64 1.31
CA ASP A 71 -17.50 4.53 0.17
C ASP A 71 -16.18 5.30 0.26
N LEU A 72 -15.51 5.28 1.41
CA LEU A 72 -14.22 5.94 1.58
C LEU A 72 -13.13 5.11 0.90
N VAL A 73 -12.51 5.71 -0.12
CA VAL A 73 -11.34 5.17 -0.83
C VAL A 73 -10.18 6.13 -0.60
N GLN A 74 -9.68 6.16 0.64
CA GLN A 74 -8.70 7.15 1.12
C GLN A 74 -7.57 6.46 1.89
N TRP A 75 -6.38 7.07 1.96
CA TRP A 75 -5.29 6.52 2.78
C TRP A 75 -5.67 6.46 4.27
N CYS A 76 -6.36 7.48 4.78
CA CYS A 76 -6.83 7.46 6.16
C CYS A 76 -7.92 6.39 6.41
N HIS A 77 -8.78 6.12 5.42
CA HIS A 77 -9.92 5.20 5.53
C HIS A 77 -10.22 4.50 4.20
N GLY A 78 -10.11 3.17 4.19
CA GLY A 78 -10.39 2.31 3.02
C GLY A 78 -9.14 1.65 2.45
N ALA A 79 -9.29 1.02 1.30
CA ALA A 79 -8.27 0.24 0.61
C ALA A 79 -6.92 0.97 0.49
N PRO A 80 -6.85 2.27 0.11
CA PRO A 80 -5.55 2.93 -0.04
C PRO A 80 -4.71 2.97 1.24
N GLY A 81 -5.33 2.88 2.42
CA GLY A 81 -4.63 2.76 3.70
C GLY A 81 -4.15 1.36 4.05
N ILE A 82 -4.69 0.33 3.39
CA ILE A 82 -4.40 -1.09 3.65
C ILE A 82 -3.39 -1.64 2.64
N LEU A 83 -3.48 -1.27 1.35
CA LEU A 83 -2.61 -1.82 0.30
C LEU A 83 -1.11 -1.69 0.60
N PRO A 84 -0.58 -0.55 1.08
CA PRO A 84 0.85 -0.44 1.43
C PRO A 84 1.30 -1.45 2.50
N LEU A 85 0.43 -1.72 3.48
CA LEU A 85 0.69 -2.74 4.51
C LEU A 85 0.77 -4.14 3.90
N LEU A 86 -0.21 -4.52 3.06
CA LEU A 86 -0.21 -5.84 2.44
C LEU A 86 1.02 -6.03 1.55
N ALA A 87 1.39 -4.99 0.78
CA ALA A 87 2.58 -4.98 -0.05
C ALA A 87 3.86 -5.17 0.78
N THR A 88 3.98 -4.47 1.91
CA THR A 88 5.12 -4.61 2.84
C THR A 88 5.20 -6.02 3.42
N ALA A 89 4.08 -6.57 3.90
CA ALA A 89 4.04 -7.92 4.45
C ALA A 89 4.43 -8.99 3.41
N LEU A 90 4.00 -8.82 2.16
CA LEU A 90 4.37 -9.71 1.06
C LEU A 90 5.88 -9.65 0.76
N ALA A 91 6.47 -8.47 0.72
CA ALA A 91 7.90 -8.29 0.50
C ALA A 91 8.74 -8.94 1.62
N LEU A 92 8.35 -8.73 2.89
CA LEU A 92 9.06 -9.32 4.04
C LEU A 92 8.91 -10.84 4.13
N SER A 93 7.90 -11.41 3.47
CA SER A 93 7.71 -12.86 3.38
C SER A 93 8.54 -13.53 2.29
N GLU A 94 9.25 -12.76 1.48
CA GLU A 94 10.20 -13.27 0.50
C GLU A 94 11.61 -13.33 1.08
N PRO A 95 12.41 -14.37 0.75
CA PRO A 95 13.83 -14.41 1.08
C PRO A 95 14.54 -13.18 0.50
N GLN A 96 15.24 -12.42 1.34
CA GLN A 96 16.01 -11.26 0.87
C GLN A 96 17.38 -11.71 0.34
N PRO A 97 17.90 -11.12 -0.74
CA PRO A 97 19.30 -11.33 -1.12
C PRO A 97 20.23 -10.87 0.02
N GLN A 98 21.29 -11.62 0.33
CA GLN A 98 22.28 -11.14 1.29
C GLN A 98 23.05 -9.95 0.72
N PRO A 99 23.29 -8.89 1.50
CA PRO A 99 24.00 -7.68 1.03
C PRO A 99 25.49 -7.95 0.72
N ASP A 100 26.07 -9.02 1.26
CA ASP A 100 27.45 -9.44 0.99
C ASP A 100 27.51 -10.88 0.44
N PRO A 101 28.34 -11.16 -0.58
CA PRO A 101 28.60 -12.52 -1.03
C PRO A 101 29.41 -13.25 0.06
N GLN A 102 28.73 -14.07 0.88
CA GLN A 102 29.42 -15.03 1.73
C GLN A 102 30.13 -16.09 0.87
N PRO A 103 31.29 -16.62 1.30
CA PRO A 103 31.98 -17.68 0.58
C PRO A 103 31.04 -18.86 0.35
N ALA A 104 31.10 -19.42 -0.87
CA ALA A 104 30.15 -20.33 -1.54
C ALA A 104 29.85 -21.69 -0.85
N SER A 105 29.94 -21.79 0.47
CA SER A 105 29.81 -23.02 1.25
C SER A 105 28.44 -23.20 1.93
N SER A 106 27.55 -22.20 1.87
CA SER A 106 26.19 -22.28 2.45
C SER A 106 25.15 -22.14 1.34
N SER A 107 24.53 -23.25 0.95
CA SER A 107 23.46 -23.34 -0.06
C SER A 107 22.08 -22.92 0.47
N HIS A 108 22.00 -22.35 1.68
CA HIS A 108 20.74 -21.95 2.29
C HIS A 108 20.45 -20.48 2.00
N LEU A 109 19.36 -20.23 1.28
CA LEU A 109 18.76 -18.90 1.18
C LEU A 109 18.42 -18.40 2.60
N PRO A 110 18.68 -17.12 2.92
CA PRO A 110 18.34 -16.57 4.21
C PRO A 110 16.83 -16.64 4.45
N ALA A 111 16.44 -16.93 5.69
CA ALA A 111 15.04 -16.99 6.07
C ALA A 111 14.35 -15.63 5.85
N PRO A 112 13.07 -15.61 5.45
CA PRO A 112 12.32 -14.37 5.31
C PRO A 112 12.19 -13.66 6.66
N ALA A 113 12.12 -12.32 6.62
CA ALA A 113 11.92 -11.50 7.81
C ALA A 113 10.55 -11.75 8.46
N LEU A 114 9.54 -12.15 7.66
CA LEU A 114 8.20 -12.48 8.12
C LEU A 114 7.78 -13.86 7.60
N SER A 115 7.73 -14.86 8.48
CA SER A 115 7.15 -16.17 8.14
C SER A 115 5.62 -16.10 8.17
N LEU A 116 4.99 -16.37 7.02
CA LEU A 116 3.53 -16.38 6.88
C LEU A 116 3.00 -17.83 6.80
N PRO A 117 1.81 -18.12 7.37
CA PRO A 117 1.11 -19.37 7.13
C PRO A 117 0.88 -19.62 5.62
N PRO A 118 0.94 -20.89 5.14
CA PRO A 118 0.85 -21.20 3.70
C PRO A 118 -0.37 -20.62 2.99
N ALA A 119 -1.52 -20.57 3.66
CA ALA A 119 -2.76 -20.02 3.11
C ALA A 119 -2.83 -18.49 3.11
N LEU A 120 -2.01 -17.80 3.93
CA LEU A 120 -2.13 -16.36 4.11
C LEU A 120 -1.50 -15.58 2.94
N ARG A 121 -0.35 -16.02 2.42
CA ARG A 121 0.29 -15.35 1.27
C ARG A 121 -0.63 -15.24 0.04
N PRO A 122 -1.28 -16.31 -0.47
CA PRO A 122 -2.19 -16.19 -1.60
C PRO A 122 -3.42 -15.31 -1.27
N ALA A 123 -3.92 -15.35 -0.03
CA ALA A 123 -5.02 -14.49 0.41
C ALA A 123 -4.63 -13.00 0.40
N LEU A 124 -3.41 -12.66 0.84
CA LEU A 124 -2.87 -11.30 0.76
C LEU A 124 -2.74 -10.80 -0.68
N LEU A 125 -2.25 -11.64 -1.59
CA LEU A 125 -2.12 -11.30 -3.01
C LEU A 125 -3.48 -11.05 -3.67
N SER A 126 -4.46 -11.92 -3.40
CA SER A 126 -5.84 -11.74 -3.87
C SER A 126 -6.46 -10.45 -3.33
N ALA A 127 -6.34 -10.21 -2.01
CA ALA A 127 -6.87 -9.01 -1.39
C ALA A 127 -6.21 -7.73 -1.93
N LEU A 128 -4.89 -7.74 -2.11
CA LEU A 128 -4.12 -6.65 -2.70
C LEU A 128 -4.59 -6.34 -4.13
N ALA A 129 -4.76 -7.37 -4.97
CA ALA A 129 -5.23 -7.21 -6.35
C ALA A 129 -6.66 -6.64 -6.41
N HIS A 130 -7.57 -7.14 -5.59
CA HIS A 130 -8.96 -6.66 -5.54
C HIS A 130 -9.03 -5.20 -5.07
N GLY A 131 -8.28 -4.85 -4.02
CA GLY A 131 -8.23 -3.47 -3.55
C GLY A 131 -7.55 -2.53 -4.55
N ALA A 132 -6.52 -2.98 -5.27
CA ALA A 132 -5.92 -2.20 -6.35
C ALA A 132 -6.90 -1.97 -7.51
N ALA A 133 -7.70 -2.97 -7.87
CA ALA A 133 -8.75 -2.81 -8.88
C ALA A 133 -9.81 -1.78 -8.46
N LEU A 134 -10.27 -1.85 -7.21
CA LEU A 134 -11.18 -0.85 -6.64
C LEU A 134 -10.59 0.56 -6.67
N VAL A 135 -9.36 0.74 -6.16
CA VAL A 135 -8.71 2.06 -6.10
C VAL A 135 -8.48 2.61 -7.51
N SER A 136 -8.15 1.76 -8.48
CA SER A 136 -8.02 2.18 -9.88
C SER A 136 -9.35 2.68 -10.47
N ALA A 137 -10.48 2.10 -10.05
CA ALA A 137 -11.82 2.45 -10.51
C ALA A 137 -12.42 3.68 -9.80
N ARG A 138 -12.19 3.83 -8.49
CA ARG A 138 -12.86 4.81 -7.61
C ARG A 138 -11.93 5.81 -6.93
N GLY A 139 -10.62 5.74 -7.21
CA GLY A 139 -9.59 6.51 -6.50
C GLY A 139 -9.47 7.98 -6.90
N LEU A 140 -10.20 8.45 -7.92
CA LEU A 140 -10.24 9.88 -8.27
C LEU A 140 -11.28 10.59 -7.39
N LEU A 141 -10.82 11.17 -6.29
CA LEU A 141 -11.70 11.72 -5.27
C LEU A 141 -12.02 13.19 -5.54
N ARG A 142 -13.29 13.56 -5.37
CA ARG A 142 -13.71 14.98 -5.36
C ARG A 142 -13.08 15.80 -4.22
N LYS A 143 -12.42 15.17 -3.25
CA LYS A 143 -11.88 15.83 -2.06
C LYS A 143 -10.56 16.57 -2.32
N GLY A 144 -9.89 16.30 -3.44
CA GLY A 144 -8.72 17.04 -3.88
C GLY A 144 -7.50 16.16 -4.15
N PRO A 145 -6.33 16.79 -4.32
CA PRO A 145 -5.17 16.14 -4.90
C PRO A 145 -4.26 15.43 -3.88
N GLY A 146 -4.30 15.80 -2.60
CA GLY A 146 -3.29 15.42 -1.59
C GLY A 146 -3.21 13.93 -1.19
N LEU A 147 -2.29 13.63 -0.25
CA LEU A 147 -1.98 12.26 0.18
C LEU A 147 -3.01 11.62 1.11
N CYS A 148 -3.63 12.37 2.03
CA CYS A 148 -4.45 11.79 3.09
C CYS A 148 -5.73 11.14 2.57
N HIS A 149 -6.38 11.84 1.65
CA HIS A 149 -7.70 11.50 1.11
C HIS A 149 -7.90 12.16 -0.26
N GLY A 150 -6.88 12.10 -1.11
CA GLY A 150 -6.88 12.62 -2.46
C GLY A 150 -6.29 11.65 -3.48
N ALA A 151 -6.24 12.08 -4.75
CA ALA A 151 -5.78 11.25 -5.86
C ALA A 151 -4.32 10.80 -5.71
N ALA A 152 -3.43 11.65 -5.15
CA ALA A 152 -2.03 11.33 -4.97
C ALA A 152 -1.83 10.17 -3.98
N GLY A 153 -2.51 10.19 -2.84
CA GLY A 153 -2.44 9.08 -1.87
C GLY A 153 -2.94 7.75 -2.45
N ASN A 154 -4.00 7.83 -3.26
CA ASN A 154 -4.56 6.66 -3.93
C ASN A 154 -3.60 6.11 -5.01
N ALA A 155 -2.93 6.99 -5.75
CA ALA A 155 -1.88 6.59 -6.70
C ALA A 155 -0.69 5.93 -5.99
N CYS A 156 -0.22 6.45 -4.85
CA CYS A 156 0.82 5.80 -4.05
C CYS A 156 0.44 4.37 -3.66
N ALA A 157 -0.80 4.15 -3.21
CA ALA A 157 -1.28 2.82 -2.85
C ALA A 157 -1.28 1.85 -4.03
N LEU A 158 -1.61 2.34 -5.24
CA LEU A 158 -1.55 1.56 -6.48
C LEU A 158 -0.11 1.22 -6.89
N PHE A 159 0.84 2.14 -6.70
CA PHE A 159 2.25 1.86 -6.96
C PHE A 159 2.80 0.79 -6.00
N CYS A 160 2.46 0.87 -4.71
CA CYS A 160 2.82 -0.18 -3.74
C CYS A 160 2.24 -1.55 -4.14
N ALA A 161 0.98 -1.58 -4.58
CA ALA A 161 0.34 -2.80 -5.05
C ALA A 161 1.00 -3.34 -6.32
N SER A 162 1.35 -2.46 -7.27
CA SER A 162 2.04 -2.83 -8.50
C SER A 162 3.37 -3.52 -8.21
N ASP A 163 4.18 -2.95 -7.34
CA ASP A 163 5.50 -3.50 -6.99
C ASP A 163 5.38 -4.88 -6.36
N ALA A 164 4.48 -5.07 -5.40
CA ALA A 164 4.28 -6.35 -4.73
C ALA A 164 3.68 -7.42 -5.66
N LEU A 165 2.71 -7.06 -6.50
CA LEU A 165 2.13 -7.98 -7.49
C LEU A 165 3.15 -8.35 -8.58
N GLY A 166 4.03 -7.43 -8.96
CA GLY A 166 5.09 -7.67 -9.93
C GLY A 166 6.10 -8.72 -9.44
N ARG A 167 6.46 -8.66 -8.15
CA ARG A 167 7.36 -9.63 -7.49
C ARG A 167 6.73 -11.00 -7.30
N ALA A 168 5.40 -11.09 -7.17
CA ALA A 168 4.66 -12.33 -6.97
C ALA A 168 4.64 -13.30 -8.18
N GLY A 169 5.25 -12.92 -9.31
CA GLY A 169 5.45 -13.79 -10.47
C GLY A 169 4.38 -13.64 -11.57
N ALA A 170 4.47 -14.52 -12.57
CA ALA A 170 3.75 -14.37 -13.84
C ALA A 170 2.21 -14.25 -13.70
N GLY A 171 1.63 -14.97 -12.75
CA GLY A 171 0.17 -14.96 -12.50
C GLY A 171 -0.41 -13.61 -12.08
N HIS A 172 0.42 -12.69 -11.58
CA HIS A 172 -0.02 -11.38 -11.07
C HIS A 172 0.45 -10.21 -11.94
N ARG A 173 1.18 -10.46 -13.03
CA ARG A 173 1.74 -9.41 -13.91
C ARG A 173 0.68 -8.47 -14.49
N ALA A 174 -0.46 -9.00 -14.92
CA ALA A 174 -1.54 -8.18 -15.47
C ALA A 174 -2.15 -7.25 -14.40
N ALA A 175 -2.31 -7.75 -13.17
CA ALA A 175 -2.80 -6.95 -12.05
C ALA A 175 -1.78 -5.88 -11.64
N ALA A 176 -0.48 -6.23 -11.63
CA ALA A 176 0.62 -5.29 -11.37
C ALA A 176 0.64 -4.14 -12.39
N ALA A 177 0.59 -4.46 -13.69
CA ALA A 177 0.54 -3.47 -14.76
C ALA A 177 -0.72 -2.60 -14.68
N SER A 178 -1.87 -3.22 -14.38
CA SER A 178 -3.14 -2.50 -14.22
C SER A 178 -3.10 -1.51 -13.04
N ALA A 179 -2.48 -1.90 -11.92
CA ALA A 179 -2.29 -1.01 -10.78
C ALA A 179 -1.38 0.18 -11.13
N MET A 180 -0.23 -0.07 -11.80
CA MET A 180 0.67 1.00 -12.27
C MET A 180 -0.06 1.98 -13.19
N ALA A 181 -0.74 1.48 -14.22
CA ALA A 181 -1.51 2.29 -15.15
C ALA A 181 -2.65 3.05 -14.44
N GLY A 182 -3.31 2.41 -13.47
CA GLY A 182 -4.31 3.03 -12.61
C GLY A 182 -3.76 4.24 -11.84
N GLY A 183 -2.59 4.09 -11.21
CA GLY A 183 -1.93 5.16 -10.46
C GLY A 183 -1.58 6.35 -11.35
N VAL A 184 -0.95 6.10 -12.50
CA VAL A 184 -0.63 7.14 -13.49
C VAL A 184 -1.89 7.84 -13.98
N ARG A 185 -2.95 7.07 -14.31
CA ARG A 185 -4.22 7.64 -14.76
C ARG A 185 -4.87 8.54 -13.71
N LEU A 186 -4.86 8.14 -12.43
CA LEU A 186 -5.38 8.98 -11.35
C LEU A 186 -4.65 10.33 -11.28
N LEU A 187 -3.32 10.31 -11.38
CA LEU A 187 -2.50 11.53 -11.34
C LEU A 187 -2.75 12.42 -12.55
N LEU A 188 -2.78 11.86 -13.76
CA LEU A 188 -3.05 12.62 -14.99
C LEU A 188 -4.43 13.28 -14.93
N ARG A 189 -5.48 12.53 -14.58
CA ARG A 189 -6.83 13.09 -14.42
C ARG A 189 -6.89 14.13 -13.30
N CYS A 190 -6.14 13.93 -12.22
CA CYS A 190 -6.02 14.93 -11.17
C CYS A 190 -5.43 16.23 -11.71
N VAL A 191 -4.34 16.16 -12.47
CA VAL A 191 -3.66 17.31 -13.09
C VAL A 191 -4.57 18.05 -14.07
N GLU A 192 -5.29 17.32 -14.93
CA GLU A 192 -6.23 17.88 -15.92
C GLU A 192 -7.41 18.61 -15.27
N LEU A 193 -7.90 18.09 -14.14
CA LEU A 193 -9.04 18.66 -13.43
C LEU A 193 -8.64 19.72 -12.40
N ARG A 194 -7.34 20.04 -12.26
CA ARG A 194 -6.89 21.09 -11.33
C ARG A 194 -7.55 22.43 -11.64
N GLY A 195 -7.91 23.15 -10.58
CA GLY A 195 -8.57 24.45 -10.70
C GLY A 195 -10.01 24.39 -11.21
N THR A 196 -10.53 23.21 -11.58
CA THR A 196 -11.94 23.04 -11.94
C THR A 196 -12.81 22.82 -10.70
N PRO A 197 -14.14 23.03 -10.78
CA PRO A 197 -15.06 22.70 -9.70
C PRO A 197 -15.18 21.20 -9.39
N ALA A 198 -14.47 20.32 -10.12
CA ALA A 198 -14.49 18.88 -9.88
C ALA A 198 -13.86 18.51 -8.52
N PHE A 199 -12.99 19.35 -7.97
CA PHE A 199 -12.37 19.16 -6.66
C PHE A 199 -12.85 20.21 -5.65
N GLY A 200 -13.06 19.76 -4.42
CA GLY A 200 -13.15 20.64 -3.26
C GLY A 200 -11.81 21.32 -3.00
N ARG A 201 -11.87 22.55 -2.48
CA ARG A 201 -10.68 23.26 -2.01
C ARG A 201 -10.22 22.64 -0.68
N PRO A 202 -8.97 22.15 -0.57
CA PRO A 202 -8.46 21.65 0.71
C PRO A 202 -8.33 22.76 1.75
N ASP A 203 -8.38 22.41 3.04
CA ASP A 203 -8.20 23.37 4.14
C ASP A 203 -6.80 24.01 4.09
N ARG A 204 -5.78 23.20 3.78
CA ARG A 204 -4.42 23.67 3.46
C ARG A 204 -4.01 23.29 2.04
N PRO A 205 -4.35 24.13 1.02
CA PRO A 205 -4.17 23.82 -0.41
C PRO A 205 -2.74 23.51 -0.86
N TRP A 206 -1.74 23.96 -0.11
CA TRP A 206 -0.32 23.79 -0.44
C TRP A 206 0.40 22.76 0.44
N SER A 207 -0.33 22.11 1.35
CA SER A 207 0.28 21.16 2.29
C SER A 207 0.56 19.79 1.65
N LEU A 208 1.43 19.01 2.30
CA LEU A 208 1.77 17.66 1.86
C LEU A 208 0.57 16.70 1.91
N TYR A 209 -0.20 16.72 3.00
CA TYR A 209 -1.25 15.73 3.23
C TYR A 209 -2.60 16.07 2.58
N GLU A 210 -2.89 17.34 2.31
CA GLU A 210 -4.18 17.75 1.74
C GLU A 210 -4.05 18.39 0.36
N GLY A 211 -2.89 18.98 0.06
CA GLY A 211 -2.71 19.93 -1.02
C GLY A 211 -1.74 19.49 -2.11
N GLU A 212 -1.34 20.49 -2.91
CA GLU A 212 -0.51 20.35 -4.10
C GLU A 212 0.89 19.79 -3.82
N ALA A 213 1.48 20.07 -2.65
CA ALA A 213 2.79 19.52 -2.32
C ALA A 213 2.80 17.98 -2.30
N GLY A 214 1.70 17.38 -1.82
CA GLY A 214 1.50 15.93 -1.89
C GLY A 214 1.42 15.43 -3.34
N LEU A 215 0.67 16.13 -4.18
CA LEU A 215 0.56 15.78 -5.60
C LEU A 215 1.90 15.88 -6.32
N CYS A 216 2.65 16.98 -6.12
CA CYS A 216 3.97 17.17 -6.71
C CYS A 216 4.91 16.02 -6.38
N ALA A 217 4.93 15.58 -5.13
CA ALA A 217 5.84 14.52 -4.71
C ALA A 217 5.48 13.15 -5.32
N VAL A 218 4.19 12.84 -5.47
CA VAL A 218 3.76 11.60 -6.13
C VAL A 218 3.91 11.67 -7.65
N LEU A 219 3.78 12.85 -8.26
CA LEU A 219 4.09 13.05 -9.68
C LEU A 219 5.57 12.79 -9.96
N ALA A 220 6.48 13.26 -9.10
CA ALA A 220 7.91 12.97 -9.24
C ALA A 220 8.19 11.46 -9.22
N GLU A 221 7.61 10.75 -8.25
CA GLU A 221 7.69 9.28 -8.17
C GLU A 221 7.13 8.60 -9.43
N ALA A 222 5.99 9.07 -9.95
CA ALA A 222 5.40 8.51 -11.15
C ALA A 222 6.28 8.71 -12.39
N VAL A 223 6.96 9.86 -12.51
CA VAL A 223 7.90 10.13 -13.61
C VAL A 223 9.09 9.16 -13.56
N GLU A 224 9.69 8.98 -12.39
CA GLU A 224 10.80 8.02 -12.19
C GLU A 224 10.38 6.59 -12.56
N ARG A 225 9.20 6.16 -12.09
CA ARG A 225 8.66 4.83 -12.40
C ARG A 225 8.39 4.63 -13.88
N VAL A 226 7.78 5.62 -14.55
CA VAL A 226 7.52 5.54 -15.99
C VAL A 226 8.83 5.55 -16.78
N GLY A 227 9.80 6.38 -16.40
CA GLY A 227 11.13 6.40 -17.00
C GLY A 227 11.80 5.02 -16.94
N SER A 228 11.84 4.41 -15.75
CA SER A 228 12.39 3.05 -15.58
C SER A 228 11.71 2.01 -16.47
N VAL A 229 10.39 2.10 -16.67
CA VAL A 229 9.65 1.19 -17.55
C VAL A 229 10.03 1.41 -19.03
N LEU A 230 10.18 2.67 -19.46
CA LEU A 230 10.53 3.03 -20.83
C LEU A 230 11.97 2.66 -21.18
N ASP A 231 12.89 2.76 -20.23
CA ASP A 231 14.32 2.45 -20.42
C ASP A 231 14.60 0.95 -20.54
N GLY A 232 13.58 0.09 -20.51
CA GLY A 232 13.74 -1.37 -20.61
C GLY A 232 14.44 -1.98 -19.39
N ALA A 233 14.69 -1.17 -18.36
CA ALA A 233 15.09 -1.61 -17.04
C ALA A 233 13.87 -2.35 -16.46
N GLY A 234 13.79 -3.66 -16.72
CA GLY A 234 12.67 -4.50 -16.26
C GLY A 234 12.39 -4.28 -14.78
N ALA A 235 11.21 -4.69 -14.30
CA ALA A 235 10.68 -4.43 -12.95
C ALA A 235 11.60 -4.74 -11.73
N GLY A 236 12.84 -5.24 -11.94
CA GLY A 236 13.90 -5.40 -10.94
C GLY A 236 15.01 -4.34 -10.93
N ALA A 237 15.00 -3.33 -11.81
CA ALA A 237 15.93 -2.18 -11.78
C ALA A 237 15.26 -0.88 -11.27
N VAL A 238 14.01 -1.00 -10.84
CA VAL A 238 13.39 0.01 -9.97
C VAL A 238 14.25 0.02 -8.71
N ARG A 239 14.88 1.18 -8.40
CA ARG A 239 15.49 1.46 -7.09
C ARG A 239 14.70 0.71 -6.03
N GLU A 240 15.35 0.04 -5.07
CA GLU A 240 14.66 -0.49 -3.89
C GLU A 240 13.95 0.66 -3.17
N TYR A 241 12.79 1.07 -3.67
CA TYR A 241 11.87 1.98 -3.05
C TYR A 241 11.22 1.11 -2.00
N GLY A 242 11.85 1.08 -0.84
CA GLY A 242 11.32 0.45 0.36
C GLY A 242 9.90 0.96 0.58
N SER A 243 8.94 0.05 0.40
CA SER A 243 7.69 0.02 1.17
C SER A 243 6.97 1.35 1.44
N GLY A 244 6.77 2.18 0.42
CA GLY A 244 5.56 3.00 0.26
C GLY A 244 5.40 4.28 1.10
N LEU A 245 4.68 5.24 0.49
CA LEU A 245 4.50 6.67 0.84
C LEU A 245 5.72 7.56 0.54
N VAL A 246 5.42 8.73 -0.03
CA VAL A 246 6.40 9.80 -0.27
C VAL A 246 7.16 10.12 1.03
N GLY A 247 8.49 10.10 0.97
CA GLY A 247 9.38 10.36 2.12
C GLY A 247 9.68 9.14 2.99
N TYR A 248 9.10 7.97 2.69
CA TYR A 248 9.30 6.77 3.50
C TYR A 248 10.65 6.09 3.22
N CYS A 249 11.10 6.06 1.97
CA CYS A 249 12.41 5.51 1.59
C CYS A 249 13.59 6.32 2.14
N ASP A 250 13.35 7.57 2.55
CA ASP A 250 14.37 8.46 3.14
C ASP A 250 14.61 8.17 4.64
N LEU A 251 13.73 7.43 5.31
CA LEU A 251 13.86 7.08 6.74
C LEU A 251 14.64 5.78 7.01
N VAL A 252 14.87 4.95 5.99
CA VAL A 252 15.49 3.61 6.13
C VAL A 252 16.93 3.56 5.60
N ARG A 253 17.48 4.72 5.20
CA ARG A 253 18.88 4.88 4.75
C ARG A 253 19.76 5.59 5.80
N VAL A 254 19.58 5.23 7.08
CA VAL A 254 20.46 5.67 8.18
C VAL A 254 21.12 4.45 8.79
#